data_AF-A0A5D2W6L6-F1
#
_entry.id   AF-A0A5D2W6L6-F1
#
_cell.length_a   1.000
_cell.length_b   1.000
_cell.length_c   1.000
_cell.angle_alpha   90.00
_cell.angle_beta   90.00
_cell.angle_gamma   90.00
#
_symmetry.space_group_name_H-M   'P 1'
#
loop_
_entity.id
_entity.type
_entity.pdbx_description
1 polymer ?
#
loop_
_entity_poly.entity_id
_entity_poly.type
_entity_poly.pdbx_seq_one_letter_code
_entity_poly.pdbx_strand_id
1 'polypeptide(L)'
;MGASSSTEQPASAEQRELENIAASTGALPLLQKSFSNLSDPQTNAISVQTLQQCFHLCYEDPVCESQQKPESFPRLLDHLGSSIVDLFFLSEKGGINWLGFLGGYVKCCGRMPTSMSLNILLRIFAMAVKKLGLSSNLEFEPDDADCKINGSLLPSDLLLLLWMCWAMLWNVRTLKSSERKGNLLLLDMNHLVLSAVVACAEVDSSFDLWNCDIVGLDVQLPVGKFLNWAITTAPILSDCLTQYVNRRLQISVLAEDEAGSSESISGDMSPNASQALLLTRGRAWAISLAPRSTITEEILKLCFSADIVGTDENLLYRSSTHGKGLNRFWSNVEGYHGPLLVLISANSEDAYQDNNKARKWIIGALTQQGFENKDTFYGSSGNLYAISPIFHVFSPSGKEKNYVYSHLHPTGRVYESHPKPVGIAFGGTTTNERVFIDEDFAKLTVRHHAMDKTYQPGSLIPNQGFLPVEASISEVEVWGLGGKTAKEVQDSYKKREELFTEQRRKVDLKTFATWDDSPEKMMMDMMGDPNRVQREDR
;
A
#
# COMPACT_ATOMS: atom_id res chain seq x y z
N MET A 1 -24.74 -33.82 -55.36
CA MET A 1 -24.61 -33.91 -53.88
C MET A 1 -23.14 -34.11 -53.61
N GLY A 2 -22.33 -33.17 -53.16
CA GLY A 2 -22.53 -32.05 -52.25
C GLY A 2 -21.27 -32.03 -51.38
N ALA A 3 -20.13 -31.66 -51.99
CA ALA A 3 -18.84 -31.54 -51.30
C ALA A 3 -18.76 -30.13 -50.73
N SER A 4 -18.81 -30.00 -49.40
CA SER A 4 -18.45 -28.78 -48.70
C SER A 4 -17.06 -28.99 -48.12
N SER A 5 -16.04 -28.50 -48.82
CA SER A 5 -14.69 -28.37 -48.27
C SER A 5 -14.58 -26.99 -47.63
N SER A 6 -14.71 -26.91 -46.31
CA SER A 6 -14.34 -25.74 -45.54
C SER A 6 -12.81 -25.61 -45.53
N THR A 7 -12.30 -24.68 -46.32
CA THR A 7 -10.93 -24.19 -46.22
C THR A 7 -10.77 -23.35 -44.95
N GLU A 8 -10.40 -23.98 -43.84
CA GLU A 8 -9.74 -23.27 -42.73
C GLU A 8 -8.26 -23.13 -43.11
N GLN A 9 -7.81 -21.90 -43.36
CA GLN A 9 -6.38 -21.63 -43.48
C GLN A 9 -5.70 -21.93 -42.13
N PRO A 10 -4.58 -22.68 -42.09
CA PRO A 10 -3.87 -22.89 -40.84
C PRO A 10 -3.28 -21.56 -40.37
N ALA A 11 -3.77 -21.05 -39.24
CA ALA A 11 -3.15 -19.92 -38.54
C ALA A 11 -1.64 -20.15 -38.42
N SER A 12 -0.83 -19.11 -38.69
CA SER A 12 0.64 -19.24 -38.63
C SER A 12 1.06 -19.73 -37.25
N ALA A 13 2.15 -20.50 -37.17
CA ALA A 13 2.63 -21.04 -35.89
C ALA A 13 2.84 -19.94 -34.84
N GLU A 14 3.31 -18.77 -35.28
CA GLU A 14 3.49 -17.56 -34.47
C GLU A 14 2.17 -17.02 -33.91
N GLN A 15 1.10 -16.97 -34.72
CA GLN A 15 -0.21 -16.55 -34.25
C GLN A 15 -0.72 -17.45 -33.13
N ARG A 16 -0.58 -18.78 -33.29
CA ARG A 16 -1.02 -19.76 -32.28
C ARG A 16 -0.23 -19.61 -30.98
N GLU A 17 1.06 -19.34 -31.06
CA GLU A 17 1.90 -19.11 -29.89
C GLU A 17 1.44 -17.86 -29.11
N LEU A 18 1.25 -16.75 -29.81
CA LEU A 18 0.77 -15.51 -29.20
C LEU A 18 -0.64 -15.67 -28.60
N GLU A 19 -1.53 -16.41 -29.27
CA GLU A 19 -2.87 -16.70 -28.76
C GLU A 19 -2.82 -17.57 -27.50
N ASN A 20 -1.91 -18.54 -27.44
CA ASN A 20 -1.68 -19.36 -26.25
C ASN A 20 -1.16 -18.51 -25.07
N ILE A 21 -0.25 -17.57 -25.32
CA ILE A 21 0.27 -16.66 -24.29
C ILE A 21 -0.87 -15.77 -23.76
N ALA A 22 -1.65 -15.15 -24.65
CA ALA A 22 -2.79 -14.34 -24.26
C ALA A 22 -3.89 -15.15 -23.54
N ALA A 23 -4.16 -16.39 -23.97
CA ALA A 23 -5.08 -17.30 -23.31
C ALA A 23 -4.61 -17.66 -21.90
N SER A 24 -3.30 -17.86 -21.70
CA SER A 24 -2.73 -18.19 -20.38
C SER A 24 -2.97 -17.10 -19.33
N THR A 25 -3.15 -15.85 -19.76
CA THR A 25 -3.47 -14.69 -18.90
C THR A 25 -4.97 -14.40 -18.81
N GLY A 26 -5.81 -15.16 -19.52
CA GLY A 26 -7.24 -14.92 -19.60
C GLY A 26 -7.63 -13.72 -20.47
N ALA A 27 -6.68 -13.08 -21.15
CA ALA A 27 -6.91 -11.86 -21.92
C ALA A 27 -7.49 -12.13 -23.32
N LEU A 28 -7.31 -13.34 -23.87
CA LEU A 28 -7.69 -13.65 -25.25
C LEU A 28 -9.14 -13.26 -25.64
N PRO A 29 -10.18 -13.57 -24.84
CA PRO A 29 -11.56 -13.18 -25.18
C PRO A 29 -11.75 -11.66 -25.21
N LEU A 30 -11.10 -10.94 -24.30
CA LEU A 30 -11.12 -9.48 -24.25
C LEU A 30 -10.44 -8.91 -25.50
N LEU A 31 -9.28 -9.45 -25.89
CA LEU A 31 -8.52 -8.98 -27.05
C LEU A 31 -9.27 -9.20 -28.35
N GLN A 32 -9.92 -10.36 -28.52
CA GLN A 32 -10.74 -10.64 -29.69
C GLN A 32 -11.88 -9.62 -29.85
N LYS A 33 -12.64 -9.39 -28.77
CA LYS A 33 -13.71 -8.39 -28.76
C LYS A 33 -13.18 -6.97 -29.01
N SER A 34 -12.10 -6.59 -28.33
CA SER A 34 -11.50 -5.25 -28.50
C SER A 34 -11.00 -5.04 -29.92
N PHE A 35 -10.38 -6.06 -30.53
CA PHE A 35 -9.91 -5.99 -31.91
C PHE A 35 -11.07 -5.83 -32.89
N SER A 36 -12.15 -6.61 -32.73
CA SER A 36 -13.36 -6.48 -33.57
C SER A 36 -14.01 -5.10 -33.47
N ASN A 37 -13.99 -4.47 -32.30
CA ASN A 37 -14.59 -3.15 -32.10
C ASN A 37 -13.70 -1.99 -32.58
N LEU A 38 -12.38 -2.16 -32.54
CA LEU A 38 -11.41 -1.13 -32.93
C LEU A 38 -10.98 -1.23 -34.40
N SER A 39 -11.20 -2.38 -35.06
CA SER A 39 -10.82 -2.59 -36.45
C SER A 39 -11.81 -1.94 -37.41
N ASP A 40 -11.30 -1.46 -38.54
CA ASP A 40 -12.15 -0.98 -39.62
C ASP A 40 -12.76 -2.20 -40.35
N PRO A 41 -14.10 -2.27 -40.52
CA PRO A 41 -14.76 -3.40 -41.18
C PRO A 41 -14.31 -3.66 -42.63
N GLN A 42 -13.77 -2.66 -43.31
CA GLN A 42 -13.32 -2.75 -44.71
C GLN A 42 -11.88 -3.24 -44.83
N THR A 43 -10.99 -2.85 -43.90
CA THR A 43 -9.57 -3.21 -43.94
C THR A 43 -9.21 -4.37 -43.02
N ASN A 44 -10.10 -4.71 -42.07
CA ASN A 44 -9.89 -5.68 -41.00
C ASN A 44 -8.60 -5.41 -40.19
N ALA A 45 -8.26 -4.14 -40.05
CA ALA A 45 -7.08 -3.65 -39.35
C ALA A 45 -7.42 -2.44 -38.49
N ILE A 46 -6.69 -2.27 -37.38
CA ILE A 46 -6.84 -1.13 -36.49
C ILE A 46 -5.94 0.01 -37.00
N SER A 47 -6.49 1.21 -37.14
CA SER A 47 -5.68 2.38 -37.45
C SER A 47 -4.82 2.79 -36.26
N VAL A 48 -3.58 3.23 -36.51
CA VAL A 48 -2.67 3.73 -35.46
C VAL A 48 -3.34 4.84 -34.64
N GLN A 49 -4.06 5.75 -35.30
CA GLN A 49 -4.75 6.86 -34.64
C GLN A 49 -5.85 6.37 -33.70
N THR A 50 -6.64 5.36 -34.11
CA THR A 50 -7.68 4.77 -33.27
C THR A 50 -7.08 4.17 -32.01
N LEU A 51 -5.97 3.45 -32.12
CA LEU A 51 -5.31 2.84 -30.97
C LEU A 51 -4.63 3.89 -30.07
N GLN A 52 -4.05 4.95 -30.65
CA GLN A 52 -3.49 6.06 -29.89
C GLN A 52 -4.57 6.80 -29.09
N GLN A 53 -5.75 6.99 -29.67
CA GLN A 53 -6.93 7.52 -28.95
C GLN A 53 -7.42 6.56 -27.87
N CYS A 54 -7.39 5.24 -28.14
CA CYS A 54 -7.71 4.22 -27.17
C CYS A 54 -6.80 4.31 -25.93
N PHE A 55 -5.52 4.64 -26.07
CA PHE A 55 -4.59 4.84 -24.95
C PHE A 55 -4.34 6.30 -24.58
N HIS A 56 -5.16 7.23 -25.07
CA HIS A 56 -4.98 8.64 -24.73
C HIS A 56 -5.41 8.91 -23.28
N LEU A 57 -4.56 9.62 -22.55
CA LEU A 57 -4.76 10.00 -21.16
C LEU A 57 -4.44 11.49 -21.03
N CYS A 58 -5.44 12.31 -20.69
CA CYS A 58 -5.30 13.75 -20.56
C CYS A 58 -6.12 14.24 -19.37
N TYR A 59 -5.59 15.23 -18.64
CA TYR A 59 -6.23 15.89 -17.51
C TYR A 59 -5.98 17.39 -17.64
N GLU A 60 -7.06 18.18 -17.66
CA GLU A 60 -6.97 19.64 -17.88
C GLU A 60 -6.36 20.35 -16.66
N ASP A 61 -6.73 19.97 -15.44
CA ASP A 61 -6.23 20.59 -14.21
C ASP A 61 -6.04 19.58 -13.06
N PRO A 62 -4.87 18.91 -12.96
CA PRO A 62 -4.61 18.03 -11.84
C PRO A 62 -4.43 18.82 -10.53
N VAL A 63 -5.20 18.44 -9.51
CA VAL A 63 -5.12 18.94 -8.14
C VAL A 63 -3.93 18.26 -7.46
N CYS A 64 -3.00 19.01 -6.88
CA CYS A 64 -1.79 18.46 -6.29
C CYS A 64 -1.79 18.59 -4.76
N GLU A 65 -1.48 17.50 -4.06
CA GLU A 65 -1.24 17.53 -2.61
C GLU A 65 0.13 18.19 -2.29
N SER A 66 1.08 18.12 -3.22
CA SER A 66 2.41 18.74 -3.10
C SER A 66 2.44 20.17 -3.65
N GLN A 67 3.27 21.03 -3.04
CA GLN A 67 3.54 22.38 -3.53
C GLN A 67 4.46 22.39 -4.77
N GLN A 68 5.20 21.30 -5.03
CA GLN A 68 6.16 21.19 -6.11
C GLN A 68 5.54 20.40 -7.28
N LYS A 69 5.06 21.10 -8.31
CA LYS A 69 4.49 20.50 -9.52
C LYS A 69 5.32 20.83 -10.75
N PRO A 70 6.09 19.87 -11.29
CA PRO A 70 6.63 19.98 -12.64
C PRO A 70 5.57 20.37 -13.67
N GLU A 71 5.76 21.50 -14.35
CA GLU A 71 4.84 21.99 -15.39
C GLU A 71 4.73 21.03 -16.59
N SER A 72 5.75 20.20 -16.79
CA SER A 72 5.82 19.20 -17.86
C SER A 72 4.83 18.05 -17.69
N PHE A 73 4.30 17.82 -16.48
CA PHE A 73 3.56 16.59 -16.18
C PHE A 73 2.28 16.40 -17.01
N PRO A 74 1.34 17.37 -17.13
CA PRO A 74 0.14 17.15 -17.93
C PRO A 74 0.46 16.85 -19.39
N ARG A 75 1.44 17.56 -19.97
CA ARG A 75 1.87 17.38 -21.36
C ARG A 75 2.57 16.03 -21.58
N LEU A 76 3.24 15.48 -20.56
CA LEU A 76 3.80 14.14 -20.62
C LEU A 76 2.71 13.08 -20.84
N LEU A 77 1.57 13.22 -20.17
CA LEU A 77 0.44 12.29 -20.28
C LEU A 77 -0.18 12.29 -21.69
N ASP A 78 -0.25 13.47 -22.33
CA ASP A 78 -0.75 13.57 -23.72
C ASP A 78 0.02 12.68 -24.70
N HIS A 79 1.32 12.47 -24.44
CA HIS A 79 2.19 11.64 -25.24
C HIS A 79 2.21 10.16 -24.83
N LEU A 80 1.62 9.79 -23.68
CA LEU A 80 1.64 8.42 -23.16
C LEU A 80 1.05 7.41 -24.16
N GLY A 81 -0.18 7.66 -24.64
CA GLY A 81 -0.87 6.76 -25.56
C GLY A 81 -0.11 6.55 -26.86
N SER A 82 0.41 7.63 -27.43
CA SER A 82 1.26 7.56 -28.63
C SER A 82 2.56 6.79 -28.37
N SER A 83 3.12 6.87 -27.16
CA SER A 83 4.34 6.16 -26.81
C SER A 83 4.11 4.66 -26.64
N ILE A 84 2.96 4.26 -26.08
CA ILE A 84 2.57 2.85 -26.00
C ILE A 84 2.40 2.25 -27.40
N VAL A 85 1.67 2.94 -28.28
CA VAL A 85 1.41 2.46 -29.65
C VAL A 85 2.69 2.32 -30.45
N ASP A 86 3.53 3.37 -30.48
CA ASP A 86 4.75 3.36 -31.28
C ASP A 86 5.78 2.32 -30.79
N LEU A 87 5.76 1.98 -29.49
CA LEU A 87 6.70 1.01 -28.93
C LEU A 87 6.31 -0.45 -29.22
N PHE A 88 5.02 -0.76 -29.16
CA PHE A 88 4.56 -2.16 -29.15
C PHE A 88 3.74 -2.56 -30.37
N PHE A 89 2.99 -1.63 -30.95
CA PHE A 89 2.00 -1.92 -31.97
C PHE A 89 2.50 -1.47 -33.34
N LEU A 90 3.34 -2.32 -33.93
CA LEU A 90 3.91 -2.08 -35.27
C LEU A 90 2.79 -2.03 -36.32
N SER A 91 2.75 -0.95 -37.09
CA SER A 91 1.85 -0.81 -38.22
C SER A 91 2.57 -1.20 -39.52
N GLU A 92 1.97 -2.10 -40.29
CA GLU A 92 2.34 -2.29 -41.69
C GLU A 92 1.56 -1.31 -42.58
N LYS A 93 1.81 -1.31 -43.90
CA LYS A 93 1.22 -0.37 -44.89
C LYS A 93 -0.32 -0.36 -44.94
N GLY A 94 -1.00 -1.24 -44.19
CA GLY A 94 -2.47 -1.34 -44.08
C GLY A 94 -3.04 -1.19 -42.66
N GLY A 95 -2.24 -0.77 -41.67
CA GLY A 95 -2.67 -0.68 -40.27
C GLY A 95 -2.18 -1.87 -39.42
N ILE A 96 -2.73 -2.01 -38.22
CA ILE A 96 -2.36 -3.04 -37.25
C ILE A 96 -3.33 -4.22 -37.43
N ASN A 97 -2.82 -5.33 -37.97
CA ASN A 97 -3.58 -6.58 -38.12
C ASN A 97 -3.66 -7.34 -36.77
N TRP A 98 -4.44 -8.43 -36.73
CA TRP A 98 -4.61 -9.24 -35.50
C TRP A 98 -3.29 -9.71 -34.91
N LEU A 99 -2.35 -10.18 -35.75
CA LEU A 99 -1.05 -10.66 -35.32
C LEU A 99 -0.23 -9.54 -34.65
N GLY A 100 -0.18 -8.36 -35.28
CA GLY A 100 0.53 -7.18 -34.75
C GLY A 100 -0.10 -6.64 -33.48
N PHE A 101 -1.44 -6.66 -33.38
CA PHE A 101 -2.16 -6.27 -32.17
C PHE A 101 -1.86 -7.21 -31.01
N LEU A 102 -1.94 -8.53 -31.25
CA LEU A 102 -1.68 -9.54 -30.25
C LEU A 102 -0.20 -9.55 -29.82
N GLY A 103 0.72 -9.42 -30.78
CA GLY A 103 2.14 -9.30 -30.52
C GLY A 103 2.48 -8.06 -29.68
N GLY A 104 1.85 -6.91 -29.98
CA GLY A 104 2.01 -5.69 -29.18
C GLY A 104 1.48 -5.85 -27.76
N TYR A 105 0.30 -6.46 -27.59
CA TYR A 105 -0.25 -6.75 -26.28
C TYR A 105 0.65 -7.69 -25.46
N VAL A 106 1.15 -8.78 -26.05
CA VAL A 106 2.02 -9.73 -25.34
C VAL A 106 3.34 -9.07 -24.93
N LYS A 107 3.93 -8.20 -25.77
CA LYS A 107 5.14 -7.44 -25.43
C LYS A 107 4.90 -6.41 -24.31
N CYS A 108 3.71 -5.84 -24.21
CA CYS A 108 3.38 -4.82 -23.22
C CYS A 108 2.85 -5.39 -21.89
N CYS A 109 2.06 -6.47 -21.96
CA CYS A 109 1.22 -6.98 -20.86
C CYS A 109 1.33 -8.50 -20.65
N GLY A 110 2.19 -9.18 -21.40
CA GLY A 110 2.44 -10.61 -21.24
C GLY A 110 3.10 -10.95 -19.90
N ARG A 111 3.12 -12.23 -19.56
CA ARG A 111 3.84 -12.71 -18.36
C ARG A 111 5.34 -12.55 -18.57
N MET A 112 5.97 -11.71 -17.77
CA MET A 112 7.41 -11.48 -17.79
C MET A 112 7.97 -11.19 -16.39
N PRO A 113 9.29 -11.32 -16.18
CA PRO A 113 9.92 -10.95 -14.91
C PRO A 113 9.73 -9.47 -14.60
N THR A 114 9.65 -9.12 -13.31
CA THR A 114 9.45 -7.73 -12.86
C THR A 114 10.50 -6.76 -13.36
N SER A 115 11.75 -7.20 -13.48
CA SER A 115 12.82 -6.39 -14.08
C SER A 115 12.50 -5.99 -15.52
N MET A 116 11.97 -6.92 -16.32
CA MET A 116 11.58 -6.68 -17.71
C MET A 116 10.37 -5.74 -17.79
N SER A 117 9.36 -5.93 -16.94
CA SER A 117 8.20 -5.04 -16.86
C SER A 117 8.59 -3.61 -16.49
N LEU A 118 9.54 -3.44 -15.58
CA LEU A 118 10.09 -2.12 -15.21
C LEU A 118 10.90 -1.51 -16.36
N ASN A 119 11.67 -2.29 -17.09
CA ASN A 119 12.39 -1.81 -18.28
C ASN A 119 11.44 -1.30 -19.35
N ILE A 120 10.33 -2.01 -19.59
CA ILE A 120 9.25 -1.59 -20.48
C ILE A 120 8.64 -0.26 -20.02
N LEU A 121 8.33 -0.13 -18.74
CA LEU A 121 7.79 1.10 -18.16
C LEU A 121 8.75 2.29 -18.38
N LEU A 122 10.06 2.10 -18.16
CA LEU A 122 11.08 3.12 -18.41
C LEU A 122 11.21 3.49 -19.89
N ARG A 123 11.08 2.53 -20.81
CA ARG A 123 11.07 2.80 -22.26
C ARG A 123 9.90 3.69 -22.68
N ILE A 124 8.70 3.40 -22.17
CA ILE A 124 7.51 4.21 -22.43
C ILE A 124 7.71 5.62 -21.88
N PHE A 125 8.19 5.73 -20.64
CA PHE A 125 8.50 7.02 -20.01
C PHE A 125 9.49 7.84 -20.83
N ALA A 126 10.64 7.27 -21.17
CA ALA A 126 11.67 7.96 -21.95
C ALA A 126 11.17 8.40 -23.33
N MET A 127 10.33 7.58 -23.98
CA MET A 127 9.73 7.95 -25.26
C MET A 127 8.71 9.09 -25.12
N ALA A 128 7.89 9.10 -24.06
CA ALA A 128 6.97 10.19 -23.78
C ALA A 128 7.72 11.51 -23.49
N VAL A 129 8.81 11.44 -22.70
CA VAL A 129 9.69 12.59 -22.42
C VAL A 129 10.34 13.12 -23.70
N LYS A 130 10.84 12.22 -24.57
CA LYS A 130 11.43 12.61 -25.86
C LYS A 130 10.42 13.28 -26.79
N LYS A 131 9.17 12.80 -26.83
CA LYS A 131 8.08 13.40 -27.62
C LYS A 131 7.67 14.79 -27.10
N LEU A 132 7.83 15.02 -25.81
CA LEU A 132 7.65 16.34 -25.20
C LEU A 132 8.77 17.34 -25.56
N GLY A 133 9.86 16.86 -26.19
CA GLY A 133 11.02 17.68 -26.55
C GLY A 133 12.03 17.86 -25.42
N LEU A 134 11.90 17.09 -24.33
CA LEU A 134 12.86 17.07 -23.22
C LEU A 134 13.95 16.02 -23.47
N SER A 135 15.17 16.30 -22.98
CA SER A 135 16.27 15.34 -23.02
C SER A 135 16.09 14.27 -21.93
N SER A 136 16.17 13.01 -22.32
CA SER A 136 16.24 11.88 -21.40
C SER A 136 17.69 11.38 -21.34
N ASN A 137 18.23 11.20 -20.14
CA ASN A 137 19.55 10.62 -19.92
C ASN A 137 19.55 9.08 -20.01
N LEU A 138 18.39 8.46 -20.28
CA LEU A 138 18.27 7.02 -20.48
C LEU A 138 18.62 6.62 -21.92
N GLU A 139 19.47 5.62 -22.05
CA GLU A 139 19.87 5.01 -23.32
C GLU A 139 19.41 3.56 -23.37
N PHE A 140 18.90 3.16 -24.55
CA PHE A 140 18.34 1.83 -24.77
C PHE A 140 19.06 1.15 -25.93
N GLU A 141 19.55 -0.07 -25.71
CA GLU A 141 20.12 -0.86 -26.79
C GLU A 141 19.01 -1.31 -27.77
N PRO A 142 19.13 -0.98 -29.07
CA PRO A 142 18.26 -1.52 -30.10
C PRO A 142 18.67 -2.99 -30.32
N ASP A 143 17.70 -3.91 -30.30
CA ASP A 143 17.83 -5.37 -30.52
C ASP A 143 18.17 -6.27 -29.32
N ASP A 144 18.30 -5.77 -28.07
CA ASP A 144 18.46 -6.67 -26.92
C ASP A 144 17.10 -7.21 -26.41
N ALA A 145 16.93 -8.53 -26.42
CA ALA A 145 15.77 -9.21 -25.85
C ALA A 145 15.64 -8.92 -24.34
N ASP A 146 16.76 -8.66 -23.66
CA ASP A 146 16.81 -8.32 -22.23
C ASP A 146 16.61 -6.81 -21.97
N CYS A 147 16.53 -6.00 -23.04
CA CYS A 147 16.25 -4.58 -23.00
C CYS A 147 17.18 -3.81 -22.04
N LYS A 148 18.51 -4.01 -22.11
CA LYS A 148 19.47 -3.27 -21.29
C LYS A 148 19.25 -1.77 -21.38
N ILE A 149 19.34 -1.11 -20.23
CA ILE A 149 19.16 0.32 -20.07
C ILE A 149 20.43 0.86 -19.42
N ASN A 150 20.98 1.91 -20.03
CA ASN A 150 22.11 2.66 -19.51
C ASN A 150 21.67 4.09 -19.17
N GLY A 151 22.52 4.80 -18.43
CA GLY A 151 22.29 6.19 -18.04
C GLY A 151 21.71 6.37 -16.64
N SER A 152 21.08 7.51 -16.42
CA SER A 152 20.61 7.95 -15.10
C SER A 152 19.27 8.66 -15.17
N LEU A 153 18.59 8.72 -14.02
CA LEU A 153 17.39 9.50 -13.80
C LEU A 153 17.72 10.66 -12.85
N LEU A 154 17.08 11.81 -13.04
CA LEU A 154 17.02 12.84 -12.01
C LEU A 154 15.84 12.56 -11.06
N PRO A 155 15.86 13.09 -9.82
CA PRO A 155 14.74 13.01 -8.88
C PRO A 155 13.44 13.59 -9.46
N SER A 156 13.54 14.63 -10.29
CA SER A 156 12.41 15.18 -11.06
C SER A 156 11.85 14.18 -12.07
N ASP A 157 12.71 13.43 -12.76
CA ASP A 157 12.29 12.40 -13.73
C ASP A 157 11.58 11.25 -13.00
N LEU A 158 12.11 10.87 -11.83
CA LEU A 158 11.49 9.86 -10.99
C LEU A 158 10.11 10.31 -10.47
N LEU A 159 9.97 11.57 -10.05
CA LEU A 159 8.68 12.12 -9.64
C LEU A 159 7.66 12.05 -10.79
N LEU A 160 8.06 12.45 -12.01
CA LEU A 160 7.23 12.34 -13.21
C LEU A 160 6.84 10.90 -13.53
N LEU A 161 7.79 9.96 -13.43
CA LEU A 161 7.56 8.53 -13.64
C LEU A 161 6.53 7.98 -12.64
N LEU A 162 6.68 8.31 -11.35
CA LEU A 162 5.75 7.88 -10.30
C LEU A 162 4.36 8.47 -10.54
N TRP A 163 4.25 9.75 -10.87
CA TRP A 163 2.95 10.34 -11.20
C TRP A 163 2.34 9.79 -12.48
N MET A 164 3.15 9.41 -13.47
CA MET A 164 2.65 8.72 -14.68
C MET A 164 2.03 7.36 -14.29
N CYS A 165 2.69 6.61 -13.41
CA CYS A 165 2.16 5.35 -12.88
C CYS A 165 0.87 5.56 -12.09
N TRP A 166 0.85 6.58 -11.23
CA TRP A 166 -0.33 6.95 -10.46
C TRP A 166 -1.49 7.38 -11.37
N ALA A 167 -1.24 8.19 -12.41
CA ALA A 167 -2.27 8.62 -13.35
C ALA A 167 -2.87 7.46 -14.15
N MET A 168 -2.04 6.47 -14.52
CA MET A 168 -2.50 5.21 -15.11
C MET A 168 -3.41 4.44 -14.15
N LEU A 169 -3.00 4.27 -12.90
CA LEU A 169 -3.78 3.57 -11.88
C LEU A 169 -5.07 4.33 -11.51
N TRP A 170 -5.00 5.65 -11.40
CA TRP A 170 -6.14 6.53 -11.18
C TRP A 170 -7.18 6.34 -12.28
N ASN A 171 -6.73 6.34 -13.54
CA ASN A 171 -7.60 6.09 -14.68
C ASN A 171 -8.28 4.73 -14.58
N VAL A 172 -7.56 3.69 -14.16
CA VAL A 172 -8.15 2.35 -14.01
C VAL A 172 -9.32 2.35 -13.02
N ARG A 173 -9.21 3.13 -11.95
CA ARG A 173 -10.15 3.11 -10.82
C ARG A 173 -11.28 4.14 -10.94
N THR A 174 -11.05 5.26 -11.59
CA THR A 174 -12.04 6.36 -11.71
C THR A 174 -12.77 6.39 -13.03
N LEU A 175 -12.22 5.80 -14.10
CA LEU A 175 -12.83 5.88 -15.42
C LEU A 175 -14.10 5.01 -15.52
N LYS A 176 -15.24 5.69 -15.59
CA LYS A 176 -16.53 5.17 -16.07
C LYS A 176 -16.66 5.42 -17.57
N SER A 177 -17.45 4.60 -18.27
CA SER A 177 -17.64 4.69 -19.73
C SER A 177 -18.13 6.06 -20.23
N SER A 178 -18.68 6.90 -19.36
CA SER A 178 -19.32 8.19 -19.72
C SER A 178 -18.50 9.46 -19.41
N GLU A 179 -17.47 9.43 -18.57
CA GLU A 179 -16.75 10.64 -18.14
C GLU A 179 -15.30 10.65 -18.65
N ARG A 180 -15.07 11.31 -19.78
CA ARG A 180 -13.73 11.45 -20.38
C ARG A 180 -12.83 12.49 -19.70
N LYS A 181 -13.35 13.27 -18.75
CA LYS A 181 -12.63 14.36 -18.07
C LYS A 181 -12.92 14.35 -16.57
N GLY A 182 -12.29 13.44 -15.85
CA GLY A 182 -12.28 13.46 -14.38
C GLY A 182 -11.12 14.30 -13.85
N ASN A 183 -11.22 14.81 -12.62
CA ASN A 183 -10.09 15.47 -11.96
C ASN A 183 -9.04 14.42 -11.55
N LEU A 184 -7.76 14.69 -11.82
CA LEU A 184 -6.64 13.88 -11.32
C LEU A 184 -6.11 14.49 -10.03
N LEU A 185 -6.05 13.71 -8.97
CA LEU A 185 -5.34 14.07 -7.74
C LEU A 185 -3.89 13.59 -7.82
N LEU A 186 -2.91 14.48 -7.66
CA LEU A 186 -1.49 14.13 -7.55
C LEU A 186 -1.10 13.99 -6.09
N LEU A 187 -0.51 12.83 -5.78
CA LEU A 187 -0.09 12.48 -4.43
C LEU A 187 1.26 13.11 -4.07
N ASP A 188 1.46 13.38 -2.78
CA ASP A 188 2.80 13.63 -2.25
C ASP A 188 3.63 12.35 -2.27
N MET A 189 4.62 12.30 -3.18
CA MET A 189 5.52 11.17 -3.40
C MET A 189 6.94 11.40 -2.87
N ASN A 190 7.16 12.48 -2.11
CA ASN A 190 8.50 12.91 -1.72
C ASN A 190 9.24 11.82 -0.93
N HIS A 191 8.54 11.12 -0.04
CA HIS A 191 9.08 10.02 0.75
C HIS A 191 9.59 8.84 -0.09
N LEU A 192 8.94 8.57 -1.24
CA LEU A 192 9.35 7.50 -2.16
C LEU A 192 10.48 7.95 -3.09
N VAL A 193 10.48 9.21 -3.53
CA VAL A 193 11.60 9.79 -4.30
C VAL A 193 12.86 9.84 -3.45
N LEU A 194 12.78 10.33 -2.21
CA LEU A 194 13.91 10.35 -1.27
C LEU A 194 14.44 8.95 -0.96
N SER A 195 13.56 7.94 -0.90
CA SER A 195 13.97 6.53 -0.81
C SER A 195 14.87 6.11 -1.95
N ALA A 196 14.48 6.39 -3.19
CA ALA A 196 15.31 6.08 -4.34
C ALA A 196 16.62 6.88 -4.35
N VAL A 197 16.57 8.16 -3.98
CA VAL A 197 17.77 9.01 -3.88
C VAL A 197 18.77 8.42 -2.90
N VAL A 198 18.35 8.11 -1.68
CA VAL A 198 19.24 7.54 -0.64
C VAL A 198 19.75 6.15 -1.02
N ALA A 199 18.95 5.35 -1.73
CA ALA A 199 19.36 4.02 -2.16
C ALA A 199 20.33 4.03 -3.38
N CYS A 200 20.21 5.03 -4.26
CA CYS A 200 20.93 5.03 -5.54
C CYS A 200 22.11 5.98 -5.57
N ALA A 201 22.02 7.13 -4.90
CA ALA A 201 23.05 8.15 -4.88
C ALA A 201 24.00 7.96 -3.69
N GLU A 202 25.25 8.38 -3.87
CA GLU A 202 26.21 8.53 -2.78
C GLU A 202 25.90 9.83 -2.07
N VAL A 203 24.91 9.79 -1.17
CA VAL A 203 24.45 10.95 -0.43
C VAL A 203 25.22 11.05 0.88
N ASP A 204 25.87 12.20 1.12
CA ASP A 204 26.56 12.47 2.38
C ASP A 204 25.59 12.49 3.58
N SER A 205 26.11 12.16 4.77
CA SER A 205 25.34 12.17 6.02
C SER A 205 24.77 13.54 6.43
N SER A 206 25.14 14.61 5.72
CA SER A 206 24.68 15.99 5.91
C SER A 206 23.47 16.39 5.07
N PHE A 207 22.94 15.48 4.24
CA PHE A 207 21.81 15.76 3.36
C PHE A 207 20.53 16.09 4.14
N ASP A 208 19.93 17.25 3.89
CA ASP A 208 18.71 17.68 4.56
C ASP A 208 17.48 16.93 4.01
N LEU A 209 17.16 15.82 4.66
CA LEU A 209 15.99 14.98 4.36
C LEU A 209 14.65 15.67 4.63
N TRP A 210 14.63 16.77 5.39
CA TRP A 210 13.39 17.36 5.90
C TRP A 210 12.88 18.53 5.05
N ASN A 211 13.77 19.27 4.39
CA ASN A 211 13.42 20.38 3.51
C ASN A 211 14.04 20.23 2.11
N CYS A 212 14.07 19.02 1.57
CA CYS A 212 14.62 18.76 0.25
C CYS A 212 13.70 19.32 -0.85
N ASP A 213 14.25 20.17 -1.72
CA ASP A 213 13.62 20.51 -3.00
C ASP A 213 13.95 19.43 -4.03
N ILE A 214 12.98 18.54 -4.29
CA ILE A 214 13.17 17.41 -5.21
C ILE A 214 13.31 17.88 -6.65
N VAL A 215 12.61 18.95 -7.04
CA VAL A 215 12.62 19.43 -8.42
C VAL A 215 13.96 20.10 -8.75
N GLY A 216 14.57 20.76 -7.76
CA GLY A 216 15.89 21.39 -7.88
C GLY A 216 17.09 20.46 -7.65
N LEU A 217 16.87 19.18 -7.32
CA LEU A 217 17.95 18.28 -6.94
C LEU A 217 18.65 17.66 -8.16
N ASP A 218 19.89 18.07 -8.42
CA ASP A 218 20.69 17.60 -9.58
C ASP A 218 21.57 16.37 -9.24
N VAL A 219 20.98 15.39 -8.55
CA VAL A 219 21.68 14.15 -8.17
C VAL A 219 21.31 13.06 -9.16
N GLN A 220 22.31 12.49 -9.85
CA GLN A 220 22.07 11.42 -10.81
C GLN A 220 21.80 10.08 -10.10
N LEU A 221 20.71 9.42 -10.49
CA LEU A 221 20.33 8.09 -10.04
C LEU A 221 20.64 7.07 -11.14
N PRO A 222 21.74 6.29 -11.04
CA PRO A 222 22.07 5.30 -12.06
C PRO A 222 20.94 4.28 -12.23
N VAL A 223 20.51 4.03 -13.48
CA VAL A 223 19.32 3.23 -13.76
C VAL A 223 19.40 1.80 -13.20
N GLY A 224 20.59 1.19 -13.19
CA GLY A 224 20.79 -0.14 -12.60
C GLY A 224 20.52 -0.17 -11.08
N LYS A 225 20.95 0.87 -10.35
CA LYS A 225 20.66 1.00 -8.91
C LYS A 225 19.17 1.28 -8.68
N PHE A 226 18.57 2.14 -9.52
CA PHE A 226 17.14 2.43 -9.49
C PHE A 226 16.29 1.17 -9.70
N LEU A 227 16.61 0.34 -10.69
CA LEU A 227 15.89 -0.91 -10.96
C LEU A 227 15.97 -1.87 -9.76
N ASN A 228 17.13 -1.99 -9.12
CA ASN A 228 17.28 -2.79 -7.90
C ASN A 228 16.43 -2.23 -6.75
N TRP A 229 16.42 -0.92 -6.56
CA TRP A 229 15.54 -0.25 -5.60
C TRP A 229 14.05 -0.52 -5.91
N ALA A 230 13.63 -0.39 -7.17
CA ALA A 230 12.24 -0.59 -7.58
C ALA A 230 11.79 -2.04 -7.36
N ILE A 231 12.63 -3.04 -7.68
CA ILE A 231 12.32 -4.46 -7.45
C ILE A 231 12.16 -4.77 -5.95
N THR A 232 12.95 -4.12 -5.09
CA THR A 232 12.95 -4.39 -3.64
C THR A 232 11.88 -3.61 -2.90
N THR A 233 11.60 -2.37 -3.31
CA THR A 233 10.74 -1.42 -2.58
C THR A 233 9.35 -1.29 -3.22
N ALA A 234 9.26 -1.34 -4.55
CA ALA A 234 8.02 -1.12 -5.31
C ALA A 234 7.83 -2.15 -6.45
N PRO A 235 7.87 -3.47 -6.17
CA PRO A 235 7.86 -4.53 -7.19
C PRO A 235 6.62 -4.61 -8.08
N ILE A 236 5.53 -3.92 -7.73
CA ILE A 236 4.29 -3.88 -8.53
C ILE A 236 4.11 -2.56 -9.28
N LEU A 237 5.11 -1.66 -9.29
CA LEU A 237 5.00 -0.37 -9.96
C LEU A 237 4.65 -0.52 -11.45
N SER A 238 5.25 -1.51 -12.13
CA SER A 238 4.97 -1.82 -13.53
C SER A 238 3.54 -2.32 -13.78
N ASP A 239 2.86 -2.85 -12.76
CA ASP A 239 1.50 -3.38 -12.93
C ASP A 239 0.50 -2.27 -13.25
N CYS A 240 0.82 -1.01 -12.92
CA CYS A 240 0.03 0.15 -13.30
C CYS A 240 -0.18 0.22 -14.82
N LEU A 241 0.86 -0.09 -15.61
CA LEU A 241 0.78 -0.12 -17.08
C LEU A 241 -0.13 -1.26 -17.55
N THR A 242 0.09 -2.47 -17.05
CA THR A 242 -0.69 -3.65 -17.44
C THR A 242 -2.16 -3.49 -17.11
N GLN A 243 -2.48 -2.97 -15.92
CA GLN A 243 -3.86 -2.68 -15.52
C GLN A 243 -4.47 -1.59 -16.41
N TYR A 244 -3.71 -0.54 -16.72
CA TYR A 244 -4.16 0.54 -17.60
C TYR A 244 -4.50 0.06 -19.01
N VAL A 245 -3.58 -0.65 -19.67
CA VAL A 245 -3.80 -1.17 -21.03
C VAL A 245 -5.02 -2.09 -21.06
N ASN A 246 -5.13 -3.03 -20.12
CA ASN A 246 -6.28 -3.93 -20.01
C ASN A 246 -7.59 -3.17 -19.82
N ARG A 247 -7.61 -2.17 -18.94
CA ARG A 247 -8.82 -1.38 -18.68
C ARG A 247 -9.24 -0.55 -19.89
N ARG A 248 -8.29 0.05 -20.62
CA ARG A 248 -8.58 0.83 -21.84
C ARG A 248 -9.16 -0.04 -22.94
N LEU A 249 -8.60 -1.23 -23.15
CA LEU A 249 -9.15 -2.22 -24.08
C LEU A 249 -10.55 -2.69 -23.63
N GLN A 250 -10.75 -2.96 -22.34
CA GLN A 250 -12.07 -3.31 -21.82
C GLN A 250 -13.14 -2.23 -22.07
N ILE A 251 -12.78 -0.95 -21.94
CA ILE A 251 -13.71 0.16 -22.18
C ILE A 251 -14.08 0.24 -23.67
N SER A 252 -13.17 -0.07 -24.60
CA SER A 252 -13.53 -0.15 -26.02
C SER A 252 -14.55 -1.25 -26.34
N VAL A 253 -14.70 -2.26 -25.47
CA VAL A 253 -15.75 -3.29 -25.58
C VAL A 253 -17.05 -2.84 -24.92
N LEU A 254 -16.98 -2.19 -23.75
CA LEU A 254 -18.15 -1.77 -22.96
C LEU A 254 -18.88 -0.54 -23.52
N ALA A 255 -18.32 0.16 -24.50
CA ALA A 255 -18.98 1.30 -25.13
C ALA A 255 -20.30 0.94 -25.86
N GLU A 256 -20.61 -0.36 -26.02
CA GLU A 256 -21.82 -0.87 -26.67
C GLU A 256 -22.89 -1.40 -25.69
N ASP A 257 -22.54 -1.74 -24.43
CA ASP A 257 -23.45 -2.40 -23.47
C ASP A 257 -23.66 -1.54 -22.20
N GLU A 258 -24.81 -0.87 -22.18
CA GLU A 258 -25.57 -0.31 -21.06
C GLU A 258 -24.93 0.57 -19.97
N ALA A 259 -25.58 1.73 -19.79
CA ALA A 259 -25.52 2.63 -18.67
C ALA A 259 -26.03 1.97 -17.37
N GLY A 260 -25.19 1.20 -16.69
CA GLY A 260 -25.43 0.71 -15.34
C GLY A 260 -24.99 1.71 -14.27
N SER A 261 -25.90 2.09 -13.37
CA SER A 261 -25.61 2.92 -12.20
C SER A 261 -24.67 2.19 -11.23
N SER A 262 -23.50 2.77 -10.99
CA SER A 262 -22.62 2.39 -9.88
C SER A 262 -22.09 3.66 -9.21
N GLU A 263 -21.89 3.59 -7.90
CA GLU A 263 -21.66 4.72 -6.99
C GLU A 263 -20.58 5.68 -7.52
N SER A 264 -20.93 6.97 -7.55
CA SER A 264 -20.01 8.05 -7.90
C SER A 264 -19.00 8.25 -6.76
N ILE A 265 -17.73 8.44 -7.12
CA ILE A 265 -16.84 9.22 -6.26
C ILE A 265 -17.18 10.69 -6.55
N SER A 266 -18.39 11.12 -6.15
CA SER A 266 -18.81 12.51 -6.17
C SER A 266 -18.68 13.08 -4.76
N GLY A 267 -17.45 13.17 -4.29
CA GLY A 267 -17.10 14.00 -3.15
C GLY A 267 -16.07 15.01 -3.63
N ASP A 268 -16.21 16.28 -3.23
CA ASP A 268 -15.17 17.27 -3.44
C ASP A 268 -13.90 16.78 -2.74
N MET A 269 -12.94 16.29 -3.53
CA MET A 269 -11.64 15.83 -3.07
C MET A 269 -10.81 17.02 -2.60
N SER A 270 -11.07 17.50 -1.38
CA SER A 270 -10.32 18.60 -0.79
C SER A 270 -8.91 18.13 -0.40
N PRO A 271 -7.83 18.77 -0.90
CA PRO A 271 -6.45 18.43 -0.53
C PRO A 271 -6.13 18.76 0.94
N ASN A 272 -7.02 19.50 1.64
CA ASN A 272 -6.76 20.01 2.99
C ASN A 272 -7.17 19.04 4.11
N ALA A 273 -7.94 18.00 3.81
CA ALA A 273 -8.39 17.03 4.82
C ALA A 273 -7.30 16.01 5.19
N SER A 274 -6.41 15.65 4.27
CA SER A 274 -5.40 14.59 4.43
C SER A 274 -4.23 14.94 5.36
N GLN A 275 -4.11 16.18 5.85
CA GLN A 275 -2.99 16.60 6.71
C GLN A 275 -3.09 16.12 8.17
N ALA A 276 -4.27 15.65 8.62
CA ALA A 276 -4.47 15.22 10.00
C ALA A 276 -4.14 13.73 10.26
N LEU A 277 -3.95 12.91 9.22
CA LEU A 277 -3.70 11.47 9.36
C LEU A 277 -2.23 11.13 9.09
N LEU A 278 -1.72 10.11 9.78
CA LEU A 278 -0.42 9.53 9.47
C LEU A 278 -0.48 8.78 8.14
N LEU A 279 -1.58 8.10 7.84
CA LEU A 279 -1.80 7.45 6.54
C LEU A 279 -2.36 8.43 5.51
N THR A 280 -1.49 9.20 4.86
CA THR A 280 -1.87 10.01 3.70
C THR A 280 -2.04 9.13 2.45
N ARG A 281 -2.71 9.62 1.41
CA ARG A 281 -2.88 8.89 0.14
C ARG A 281 -1.54 8.50 -0.50
N GLY A 282 -0.56 9.42 -0.51
CA GLY A 282 0.80 9.13 -0.96
C GLY A 282 1.46 7.97 -0.20
N ARG A 283 1.36 7.98 1.13
CA ARG A 283 1.92 6.91 1.99
C ARG A 283 1.18 5.59 1.80
N ALA A 284 -0.14 5.63 1.70
CA ALA A 284 -0.95 4.44 1.42
C ALA A 284 -0.56 3.82 0.07
N TRP A 285 -0.41 4.64 -0.97
CA TRP A 285 0.03 4.14 -2.27
C TRP A 285 1.44 3.55 -2.19
N ALA A 286 2.40 4.21 -1.54
CA ALA A 286 3.75 3.66 -1.34
C ALA A 286 3.75 2.31 -0.61
N ILE A 287 2.96 2.17 0.47
CA ILE A 287 2.82 0.88 1.17
C ILE A 287 2.19 -0.16 0.25
N SER A 288 1.20 0.20 -0.57
CA SER A 288 0.56 -0.73 -1.50
C SER A 288 1.52 -1.29 -2.56
N LEU A 289 2.59 -0.56 -2.91
CA LEU A 289 3.55 -0.99 -3.92
C LEU A 289 4.47 -2.14 -3.46
N ALA A 290 4.50 -2.45 -2.18
CA ALA A 290 5.43 -3.42 -1.60
C ALA A 290 4.89 -4.87 -1.50
N PRO A 291 3.71 -5.13 -0.91
CA PRO A 291 3.18 -6.49 -0.80
C PRO A 291 2.60 -6.99 -2.13
N ARG A 292 2.76 -8.29 -2.41
CA ARG A 292 2.00 -9.01 -3.43
C ARG A 292 0.89 -9.82 -2.77
N SER A 293 -0.06 -9.14 -2.15
CA SER A 293 -1.17 -9.81 -1.45
C SER A 293 -2.49 -9.08 -1.65
N THR A 294 -3.59 -9.73 -1.24
CA THR A 294 -4.94 -9.15 -1.23
C THR A 294 -5.04 -7.88 -0.38
N ILE A 295 -4.11 -7.69 0.57
CA ILE A 295 -3.99 -6.48 1.40
C ILE A 295 -3.77 -5.24 0.52
N THR A 296 -3.08 -5.40 -0.61
CA THR A 296 -2.83 -4.32 -1.58
C THR A 296 -4.12 -3.65 -2.02
N GLU A 297 -5.14 -4.44 -2.33
CA GLU A 297 -6.44 -3.90 -2.78
C GLU A 297 -7.15 -3.14 -1.67
N GLU A 298 -7.08 -3.60 -0.42
CA GLU A 298 -7.66 -2.88 0.71
C GLU A 298 -6.93 -1.55 0.98
N ILE A 299 -5.59 -1.52 0.88
CA ILE A 299 -4.81 -0.28 1.02
C ILE A 299 -5.10 0.67 -0.14
N LEU A 300 -5.22 0.16 -1.37
CA LEU A 300 -5.53 0.98 -2.54
C LEU A 300 -6.90 1.66 -2.41
N LYS A 301 -7.91 1.00 -1.84
CA LYS A 301 -9.23 1.63 -1.61
C LYS A 301 -9.12 2.91 -0.78
N LEU A 302 -8.22 2.95 0.22
CA LEU A 302 -7.96 4.14 1.05
C LEU A 302 -7.41 5.31 0.22
N CYS A 303 -6.71 5.02 -0.89
CA CYS A 303 -6.17 6.06 -1.77
C CYS A 303 -7.25 6.75 -2.60
N PHE A 304 -8.38 6.07 -2.88
CA PHE A 304 -9.48 6.57 -3.71
C PHE A 304 -10.70 7.02 -2.91
N SER A 305 -10.73 6.80 -1.60
CA SER A 305 -11.83 7.26 -0.74
C SER A 305 -11.89 8.79 -0.68
N ALA A 306 -13.09 9.35 -0.83
CA ALA A 306 -13.34 10.79 -0.77
C ALA A 306 -13.13 11.36 0.65
N ASP A 307 -13.50 10.59 1.68
CA ASP A 307 -13.41 10.97 3.08
C ASP A 307 -12.51 9.99 3.86
N ILE A 308 -11.22 10.29 3.96
CA ILE A 308 -10.32 9.57 4.89
C ILE A 308 -10.53 10.07 6.34
N VAL A 309 -11.04 11.30 6.49
CA VAL A 309 -11.16 12.00 7.79
C VAL A 309 -12.49 11.73 8.50
N GLY A 310 -13.55 11.43 7.75
CA GLY A 310 -14.89 11.20 8.28
C GLY A 310 -15.26 9.72 8.21
N THR A 311 -15.20 9.02 9.34
CA THR A 311 -15.77 7.66 9.48
C THR A 311 -15.23 6.63 8.48
N ASP A 312 -13.92 6.60 8.23
CA ASP A 312 -13.36 5.42 7.56
C ASP A 312 -13.52 4.21 8.50
N GLU A 313 -14.41 3.29 8.13
CA GLU A 313 -14.73 2.07 8.90
C GLU A 313 -13.48 1.24 9.23
N ASN A 314 -12.41 1.44 8.46
CA ASN A 314 -11.14 0.76 8.60
C ASN A 314 -10.23 1.36 9.68
N LEU A 315 -10.40 2.62 10.10
CA LEU A 315 -9.61 3.19 11.19
C LEU A 315 -10.10 2.63 12.53
N LEU A 316 -9.31 1.74 13.14
CA LEU A 316 -9.67 1.07 14.40
C LEU A 316 -9.27 1.89 15.62
N TYR A 317 -8.10 2.53 15.57
CA TYR A 317 -7.58 3.31 16.70
C TYR A 317 -6.76 4.48 16.19
N ARG A 318 -6.89 5.60 16.90
CA ARG A 318 -6.08 6.81 16.75
C ARG A 318 -5.88 7.43 18.13
N SER A 319 -4.63 7.69 18.50
CA SER A 319 -4.30 8.13 19.86
C SER A 319 -4.83 9.52 20.21
N SER A 320 -4.92 10.43 19.23
CA SER A 320 -5.50 11.78 19.44
C SER A 320 -7.02 11.78 19.67
N THR A 321 -7.77 10.82 19.10
CA THR A 321 -9.24 10.76 19.25
C THR A 321 -9.67 9.83 20.38
N HIS A 322 -8.97 8.69 20.56
CA HIS A 322 -9.35 7.67 21.54
C HIS A 322 -8.59 7.81 22.87
N GLY A 323 -7.53 8.62 22.89
CA GLY A 323 -6.61 8.80 24.03
C GLY A 323 -5.43 7.83 24.00
N LYS A 324 -4.32 8.24 24.63
CA LYS A 324 -3.09 7.44 24.75
C LYS A 324 -3.20 6.39 25.86
N GLY A 325 -2.48 5.28 25.67
CA GLY A 325 -2.34 4.21 26.66
C GLY A 325 -2.85 2.85 26.16
N LEU A 326 -2.21 1.79 26.63
CA LEU A 326 -2.39 0.43 26.17
C LEU A 326 -3.81 -0.10 26.41
N ASN A 327 -4.44 0.26 27.53
CA ASN A 327 -5.83 -0.11 27.80
C ASN A 327 -6.82 0.51 26.80
N ARG A 328 -6.59 1.77 26.40
CA ARG A 328 -7.43 2.47 25.41
C ARG A 328 -7.21 1.87 24.03
N PHE A 329 -5.95 1.62 23.67
CA PHE A 329 -5.61 0.88 22.47
C PHE A 329 -6.36 -0.47 22.41
N TRP A 330 -6.27 -1.28 23.47
CA TRP A 330 -6.87 -2.61 23.52
C TRP A 330 -8.37 -2.59 23.30
N SER A 331 -9.09 -1.72 24.02
CA SER A 331 -10.55 -1.57 23.88
C SER A 331 -11.03 -1.27 22.46
N ASN A 332 -10.15 -0.69 21.63
CA ASN A 332 -10.47 -0.34 20.25
C ASN A 332 -10.10 -1.43 19.24
N VAL A 333 -8.96 -2.11 19.43
CA VAL A 333 -8.44 -3.10 18.48
C VAL A 333 -8.85 -4.54 18.77
N GLU A 334 -9.27 -4.84 20.01
CA GLU A 334 -9.64 -6.19 20.42
C GLU A 334 -10.81 -6.75 19.59
N GLY A 335 -10.78 -8.06 19.35
CA GLY A 335 -11.77 -8.78 18.56
C GLY A 335 -11.62 -8.62 17.03
N TYR A 336 -10.68 -7.80 16.54
CA TYR A 336 -10.43 -7.69 15.11
C TYR A 336 -9.59 -8.87 14.61
N HIS A 337 -10.16 -9.72 13.77
CA HIS A 337 -9.50 -10.92 13.24
C HIS A 337 -9.11 -10.74 11.76
N GLY A 338 -8.18 -9.84 11.49
CA GLY A 338 -7.64 -9.61 10.15
C GLY A 338 -6.30 -8.86 10.16
N PRO A 339 -5.69 -8.62 8.98
CA PRO A 339 -4.46 -7.85 8.87
C PRO A 339 -4.61 -6.42 9.40
N LEU A 340 -3.59 -5.89 10.06
CA LEU A 340 -3.57 -4.53 10.61
C LEU A 340 -2.34 -3.76 10.11
N LEU A 341 -2.52 -2.48 9.79
CA LEU A 341 -1.42 -1.54 9.60
C LEU A 341 -1.36 -0.58 10.79
N VAL A 342 -0.26 -0.67 11.54
CA VAL A 342 0.04 0.24 12.65
C VAL A 342 1.00 1.30 12.15
N LEU A 343 0.69 2.57 12.36
CA LEU A 343 1.58 3.70 12.07
C LEU A 343 1.88 4.44 13.36
N ILE A 344 3.15 4.81 13.52
CA ILE A 344 3.63 5.51 14.73
C ILE A 344 4.46 6.69 14.27
N SER A 345 4.07 7.89 14.71
CA SER A 345 4.85 9.10 14.50
C SER A 345 5.52 9.55 15.79
N ALA A 346 6.82 9.82 15.74
CA ALA A 346 7.58 10.27 16.89
C ALA A 346 8.57 11.39 16.51
N ASN A 347 9.00 12.16 17.50
CA ASN A 347 9.97 13.24 17.33
C ASN A 347 11.36 12.78 17.75
N SER A 348 12.41 13.16 17.00
CA SER A 348 13.78 13.07 17.53
C SER A 348 13.98 14.11 18.64
N GLU A 349 14.64 13.72 19.74
CA GLU A 349 14.96 14.62 20.87
C GLU A 349 16.15 15.56 20.59
N ASP A 350 16.75 15.52 19.38
CA ASP A 350 17.84 16.42 18.95
C ASP A 350 17.38 17.89 18.71
N ALA A 351 16.60 18.44 19.63
CA ALA A 351 16.02 19.79 19.59
C ALA A 351 16.98 20.89 20.07
N TYR A 352 18.30 20.72 19.89
CA TYR A 352 19.31 21.74 20.22
C TYR A 352 19.85 22.52 19.02
N GLN A 353 19.27 22.37 17.82
CA GLN A 353 19.62 23.22 16.67
C GLN A 353 18.38 23.84 16.04
N ASP A 354 18.26 25.15 16.23
CA ASP A 354 17.68 26.16 15.35
C ASP A 354 16.97 25.64 14.09
N ASN A 355 15.73 25.20 14.25
CA ASN A 355 14.63 25.50 13.35
C ASN A 355 13.33 24.97 13.95
N ASN A 356 12.29 25.81 13.95
CA ASN A 356 11.06 25.71 14.73
C ASN A 356 10.08 24.57 14.29
N LYS A 357 10.59 23.45 13.76
CA LYS A 357 9.81 22.25 13.42
C LYS A 357 10.51 21.02 13.99
N ALA A 358 9.91 20.40 15.01
CA ALA A 358 10.34 19.10 15.51
C ALA A 358 10.43 18.11 14.34
N ARG A 359 11.61 17.48 14.15
CA ARG A 359 11.87 16.50 13.10
C ARG A 359 11.06 15.22 13.40
N LYS A 360 9.89 15.12 12.75
CA LYS A 360 8.92 14.03 12.92
C LYS A 360 9.16 12.93 11.91
N TRP A 361 9.46 11.73 12.38
CA TRP A 361 9.53 10.55 11.52
C TRP A 361 8.32 9.65 11.77
N ILE A 362 8.05 8.77 10.81
CA ILE A 362 6.94 7.82 10.85
C ILE A 362 7.48 6.44 10.50
N ILE A 363 7.18 5.47 11.36
CA ILE A 363 7.40 4.06 11.11
C ILE A 363 6.06 3.34 11.02
N GLY A 364 6.06 2.17 10.41
CA GLY A 364 4.87 1.33 10.30
C GLY A 364 5.15 -0.14 10.55
N ALA A 365 4.12 -0.87 10.94
CA ALA A 365 4.13 -2.32 11.05
C ALA A 365 2.84 -2.88 10.42
N LEU A 366 2.98 -3.71 9.39
CA LEU A 366 1.88 -4.48 8.83
C LEU A 366 1.87 -5.85 9.47
N THR A 367 0.77 -6.23 10.13
CA THR A 367 0.55 -7.57 10.67
C THR A 367 -0.46 -8.32 9.79
N GLN A 368 -0.37 -9.65 9.76
CA GLN A 368 -1.32 -10.50 9.01
C GLN A 368 -2.53 -10.92 9.85
N GLN A 369 -2.55 -10.54 11.12
CA GLN A 369 -3.59 -10.89 12.09
C GLN A 369 -3.74 -9.78 13.13
N GLY A 370 -4.86 -9.82 13.86
CA GLY A 370 -5.13 -8.91 14.96
C GLY A 370 -4.20 -9.10 16.15
N PHE A 371 -4.28 -8.16 17.09
CA PHE A 371 -3.54 -8.21 18.35
C PHE A 371 -4.10 -9.29 19.28
N GLU A 372 -3.20 -10.01 19.94
CA GLU A 372 -3.48 -11.02 20.96
C GLU A 372 -2.72 -10.67 22.25
N ASN A 373 -3.37 -10.77 23.41
CA ASN A 373 -2.71 -10.50 24.68
C ASN A 373 -1.84 -11.71 25.04
N LYS A 374 -0.56 -11.63 24.72
CA LYS A 374 0.44 -12.69 24.91
C LYS A 374 1.71 -12.13 25.49
N ASP A 375 2.26 -12.87 26.44
CA ASP A 375 3.55 -12.61 27.06
C ASP A 375 4.73 -13.17 26.26
N THR A 376 4.46 -13.64 25.03
CA THR A 376 5.41 -14.23 24.07
C THR A 376 5.11 -13.70 22.68
N PHE A 377 6.12 -13.75 21.80
CA PHE A 377 5.94 -13.30 20.42
C PHE A 377 5.00 -14.23 19.63
N TYR A 378 4.21 -13.64 18.73
CA TYR A 378 3.27 -14.31 17.87
C TYR A 378 3.18 -13.61 16.50
N GLY A 379 2.29 -14.09 15.64
CA GLY A 379 2.03 -13.54 14.32
C GLY A 379 2.77 -14.28 13.20
N SER A 380 2.63 -13.74 11.99
CA SER A 380 3.22 -14.28 10.77
C SER A 380 3.80 -13.15 9.91
N SER A 381 4.05 -13.41 8.62
CA SER A 381 4.89 -12.66 7.66
C SER A 381 4.46 -11.22 7.34
N GLY A 382 4.27 -10.40 8.37
CA GLY A 382 4.08 -8.97 8.29
C GLY A 382 5.39 -8.24 7.93
N ASN A 383 5.30 -6.96 7.57
CA ASN A 383 6.46 -6.14 7.21
C ASN A 383 6.62 -4.99 8.20
N LEU A 384 7.87 -4.58 8.44
CA LEU A 384 8.17 -3.29 9.06
C LEU A 384 8.45 -2.24 8.01
N TYR A 385 8.15 -0.99 8.32
CA TYR A 385 8.31 0.13 7.40
C TYR A 385 8.99 1.31 8.07
N ALA A 386 9.92 1.93 7.36
CA ALA A 386 10.16 3.37 7.47
C ALA A 386 9.22 4.05 6.48
N ILE A 387 8.40 5.00 6.92
CA ILE A 387 7.38 5.63 6.06
C ILE A 387 7.77 7.06 5.68
N SER A 388 8.29 7.82 6.64
CA SER A 388 8.66 9.23 6.45
C SER A 388 9.82 9.58 7.38
N PRO A 389 10.83 10.34 6.90
CA PRO A 389 10.91 11.04 5.62
C PRO A 389 11.34 10.15 4.44
N ILE A 390 11.93 8.98 4.72
CA ILE A 390 12.39 8.02 3.70
C ILE A 390 11.51 6.77 3.79
N PHE A 391 10.92 6.36 2.66
CA PHE A 391 10.18 5.11 2.58
C PHE A 391 11.13 3.91 2.48
N HIS A 392 10.96 2.89 3.30
CA HIS A 392 11.69 1.62 3.15
C HIS A 392 10.86 0.48 3.72
N VAL A 393 10.91 -0.68 3.06
CA VAL A 393 10.22 -1.89 3.50
C VAL A 393 11.22 -2.89 4.04
N PHE A 394 10.93 -3.44 5.21
CA PHE A 394 11.73 -4.46 5.86
C PHE A 394 10.88 -5.73 5.95
N SER A 395 11.07 -6.61 4.97
CA SER A 395 10.37 -7.90 4.92
C SER A 395 10.94 -8.87 5.96
N PRO A 396 10.18 -9.89 6.37
CA PRO A 396 10.69 -11.00 7.19
C PRO A 396 11.94 -11.64 6.57
N SER A 397 12.98 -11.83 7.37
CA SER A 397 14.20 -12.52 6.94
C SER A 397 14.04 -14.06 6.91
N GLY A 398 13.04 -14.58 7.62
CA GLY A 398 12.78 -16.01 7.81
C GLY A 398 13.66 -16.68 8.86
N LYS A 399 14.62 -15.98 9.48
CA LYS A 399 15.53 -16.55 10.50
C LYS A 399 14.86 -16.69 11.87
N GLU A 400 14.06 -15.71 12.26
CA GLU A 400 13.27 -15.70 13.50
C GLU A 400 11.80 -15.40 13.19
N LYS A 401 10.91 -15.78 14.12
CA LYS A 401 9.45 -15.62 13.99
C LYS A 401 8.89 -14.65 15.04
N ASN A 402 9.72 -13.74 15.54
CA ASN A 402 9.36 -12.83 16.62
C ASN A 402 8.70 -11.56 16.04
N TYR A 403 7.54 -11.74 15.40
CA TYR A 403 6.90 -10.67 14.63
C TYR A 403 6.25 -9.61 15.52
N VAL A 404 5.34 -10.03 16.39
CA VAL A 404 4.56 -9.14 17.26
C VAL A 404 4.63 -9.63 18.69
N TYR A 405 4.84 -8.71 19.61
CA TYR A 405 4.67 -8.90 21.04
C TYR A 405 3.64 -7.89 21.54
N SER A 406 2.68 -8.33 22.36
CA SER A 406 1.74 -7.41 23.00
C SER A 406 1.21 -8.01 24.28
N HIS A 407 1.59 -7.43 25.40
CA HIS A 407 1.29 -7.93 26.73
C HIS A 407 0.65 -6.84 27.58
N LEU A 408 -0.53 -7.13 28.12
CA LEU A 408 -1.18 -6.33 29.15
C LEU A 408 -0.79 -6.83 30.54
N HIS A 409 -0.89 -5.94 31.53
CA HIS A 409 -0.76 -6.30 32.94
C HIS A 409 -1.60 -7.55 33.30
N PRO A 410 -1.01 -8.56 33.96
CA PRO A 410 -1.75 -9.74 34.41
C PRO A 410 -2.94 -9.34 35.30
N THR A 411 -4.13 -9.86 35.00
CA THR A 411 -5.32 -9.72 35.85
C THR A 411 -5.17 -10.64 37.06
N GLY A 412 -4.39 -10.19 38.04
CA GLY A 412 -4.12 -10.90 39.30
C GLY A 412 -2.73 -10.56 39.79
N ARG A 413 -2.62 -9.95 40.98
CA ARG A 413 -1.35 -9.59 41.61
C ARG A 413 -0.63 -10.85 42.12
N VAL A 414 -0.10 -11.67 41.21
CA VAL A 414 0.92 -12.65 41.56
C VAL A 414 2.25 -11.93 41.40
N TYR A 415 3.00 -11.80 42.50
CA TYR A 415 4.31 -11.19 42.47
C TYR A 415 5.25 -12.04 41.61
N GLU A 416 5.67 -11.50 40.47
CA GLU A 416 6.73 -12.08 39.65
C GLU A 416 8.04 -11.32 39.92
N SER A 417 9.10 -12.06 40.26
CA SER A 417 10.43 -11.48 40.56
C SER A 417 11.03 -10.72 39.36
N HIS A 418 10.60 -11.05 38.15
CA HIS A 418 11.01 -10.40 36.90
C HIS A 418 9.78 -10.16 36.04
N PRO A 419 9.05 -9.04 36.25
CA PRO A 419 7.86 -8.75 35.50
C PRO A 419 8.20 -8.60 34.01
N LYS A 420 7.39 -9.22 33.16
CA LYS A 420 7.53 -9.13 31.70
C LYS A 420 7.17 -7.71 31.23
N PRO A 421 7.81 -7.22 30.14
CA PRO A 421 7.59 -5.86 29.69
C PRO A 421 6.14 -5.65 29.24
N VAL A 422 5.44 -4.68 29.81
CA VAL A 422 4.07 -4.32 29.38
C VAL A 422 4.19 -3.34 28.23
N GLY A 423 3.51 -3.61 27.12
CA GLY A 423 3.62 -2.79 25.92
C GLY A 423 3.39 -3.58 24.63
N ILE A 424 3.75 -2.95 23.51
CA ILE A 424 3.67 -3.53 22.17
C ILE A 424 5.05 -3.48 21.53
N ALA A 425 5.46 -4.56 20.90
CA ALA A 425 6.73 -4.63 20.23
C ALA A 425 6.66 -5.35 18.89
N PHE A 426 7.61 -5.02 18.03
CA PHE A 426 7.79 -5.67 16.74
C PHE A 426 9.26 -6.05 16.57
N GLY A 427 9.54 -7.28 16.11
CA GLY A 427 10.88 -7.75 15.80
C GLY A 427 11.81 -7.91 17.02
N GLY A 428 12.93 -8.59 16.82
CA GLY A 428 13.93 -8.82 17.86
C GLY A 428 13.54 -9.90 18.88
N THR A 429 13.98 -9.72 20.12
CA THR A 429 13.70 -10.64 21.24
C THR A 429 13.22 -9.85 22.44
N THR A 430 12.58 -10.50 23.42
CA THR A 430 12.12 -9.83 24.64
C THR A 430 13.28 -9.08 25.28
N THR A 431 13.09 -7.82 25.62
CA THR A 431 14.07 -6.80 26.09
C THR A 431 14.97 -6.17 25.02
N ASN A 432 15.08 -6.76 23.84
CA ASN A 432 15.86 -6.29 22.70
C ASN A 432 15.02 -6.22 21.42
N GLU A 433 13.81 -5.67 21.55
CA GLU A 433 12.86 -5.57 20.45
C GLU A 433 13.32 -4.50 19.46
N ARG A 434 13.06 -4.73 18.17
CA ARG A 434 13.43 -3.79 17.11
C ARG A 434 12.70 -2.46 17.29
N VAL A 435 11.42 -2.54 17.64
CA VAL A 435 10.55 -1.42 17.99
C VAL A 435 9.77 -1.81 19.25
N PHE A 436 9.75 -0.94 20.26
CA PHE A 436 8.98 -1.15 21.49
C PHE A 436 8.21 0.12 21.88
N ILE A 437 6.92 -0.02 22.16
CA ILE A 437 6.00 1.03 22.63
C ILE A 437 5.65 0.72 24.07
N ASP A 438 5.79 1.72 24.94
CA ASP A 438 5.45 1.59 26.36
C ASP A 438 3.94 1.53 26.63
N GLU A 439 3.56 1.21 27.87
CA GLU A 439 2.16 1.12 28.29
C GLU A 439 1.40 2.45 28.10
N ASP A 440 2.06 3.59 28.33
CA ASP A 440 1.42 4.91 28.29
C ASP A 440 1.31 5.50 26.87
N PHE A 441 1.93 4.85 25.87
CA PHE A 441 2.10 5.38 24.51
C PHE A 441 2.77 6.77 24.53
N ALA A 442 3.68 6.95 25.49
CA ALA A 442 4.46 8.16 25.66
C ALA A 442 5.81 8.01 24.97
N LYS A 443 6.43 6.82 25.08
CA LYS A 443 7.78 6.55 24.64
C LYS A 443 7.84 5.42 23.62
N LEU A 444 8.65 5.63 22.60
CA LEU A 444 9.02 4.65 21.60
C LEU A 444 10.52 4.39 21.67
N THR A 445 10.91 3.12 21.72
CA THR A 445 12.30 2.69 21.64
C THR A 445 12.55 1.99 20.32
N VAL A 446 13.48 2.53 19.52
CA VAL A 446 13.93 1.93 18.25
C VAL A 446 15.36 1.43 18.43
N ARG A 447 15.59 0.13 18.27
CA ARG A 447 16.91 -0.49 18.43
C ARG A 447 17.57 -0.78 17.09
N HIS A 448 18.89 -0.88 17.07
CA HIS A 448 19.66 -1.18 15.87
C HIS A 448 19.32 -2.57 15.28
N HIS A 449 19.39 -2.71 13.95
CA HIS A 449 18.90 -3.90 13.24
C HIS A 449 19.70 -5.16 13.57
N ALA A 450 20.95 -5.02 14.03
CA ALA A 450 21.77 -6.16 14.43
C ALA A 450 21.17 -6.97 15.59
N MET A 451 20.28 -6.36 16.39
CA MET A 451 19.56 -7.03 17.48
C MET A 451 18.31 -7.77 17.00
N ASP A 452 17.94 -7.62 15.73
CA ASP A 452 16.75 -8.18 15.12
C ASP A 452 17.10 -9.11 13.97
N LYS A 453 16.75 -10.39 14.12
CA LYS A 453 16.84 -11.37 13.04
C LYS A 453 15.49 -11.69 12.43
N THR A 454 14.40 -11.10 12.89
CA THR A 454 13.06 -11.31 12.34
C THR A 454 12.91 -10.58 11.01
N TYR A 455 13.32 -9.32 10.93
CA TYR A 455 13.21 -8.50 9.72
C TYR A 455 14.55 -8.31 9.00
N GLN A 456 14.49 -7.83 7.76
CA GLN A 456 15.68 -7.43 6.99
C GLN A 456 16.45 -6.29 7.68
N PRO A 457 17.79 -6.24 7.50
CA PRO A 457 18.62 -5.21 8.10
C PRO A 457 18.37 -3.83 7.47
N GLY A 458 18.66 -2.77 8.22
CA GLY A 458 18.64 -1.38 7.76
C GLY A 458 18.22 -0.41 8.87
N SER A 459 17.93 0.84 8.52
CA SER A 459 17.55 1.88 9.50
C SER A 459 16.07 2.21 9.39
N LEU A 460 15.35 2.20 10.52
CA LEU A 460 13.93 2.56 10.57
C LEU A 460 13.71 4.07 10.67
N ILE A 461 14.71 4.79 11.17
CA ILE A 461 14.68 6.23 11.38
C ILE A 461 15.92 6.88 10.75
N PRO A 462 15.84 8.15 10.33
CA PRO A 462 17.00 8.90 9.84
C PRO A 462 18.13 8.94 10.88
N ASN A 463 19.38 8.83 10.41
CA ASN A 463 20.58 8.89 11.26
C ASN A 463 20.60 7.88 12.42
N GLN A 464 19.93 6.73 12.26
CA GLN A 464 19.95 5.67 13.27
C GLN A 464 21.38 5.12 13.47
N GLY A 465 21.93 5.36 14.65
CA GLY A 465 23.21 4.77 15.08
C GLY A 465 23.07 3.37 15.68
N PHE A 466 24.13 2.90 16.31
CA PHE A 466 24.18 1.58 16.98
C PHE A 466 23.43 1.55 18.32
N LEU A 467 23.24 2.71 18.95
CA LEU A 467 22.56 2.81 20.25
C LEU A 467 21.04 2.83 20.07
N PRO A 468 20.28 2.31 21.06
CA PRO A 468 18.84 2.50 21.11
C PRO A 468 18.48 3.99 21.08
N VAL A 469 17.52 4.34 20.23
CA VAL A 469 16.96 5.70 20.17
C VAL A 469 15.62 5.67 20.86
N GLU A 470 15.48 6.54 21.86
CA GLU A 470 14.25 6.77 22.57
C GLU A 470 13.59 8.05 22.06
N ALA A 471 12.29 8.01 21.80
CA ALA A 471 11.58 9.12 21.19
C ALA A 471 10.19 9.29 21.79
N SER A 472 9.74 10.54 21.82
CA SER A 472 8.37 10.87 22.27
C SER A 472 7.36 10.58 21.16
N ILE A 473 6.36 9.76 21.47
CA ILE A 473 5.29 9.42 20.54
C ILE A 473 4.35 10.62 20.40
N SER A 474 4.18 11.06 19.15
CA SER A 474 3.25 12.13 18.81
C SER A 474 1.86 11.60 18.48
N GLU A 475 1.76 10.56 17.65
CA GLU A 475 0.49 9.97 17.20
C GLU A 475 0.68 8.48 16.88
N VAL A 476 -0.37 7.68 17.12
CA VAL A 476 -0.45 6.27 16.73
C VAL A 476 -1.77 6.04 16.02
N GLU A 477 -1.73 5.37 14.87
CA GLU A 477 -2.90 4.95 14.09
C GLU A 477 -2.89 3.45 13.85
N VAL A 478 -4.06 2.82 13.89
CA VAL A 478 -4.25 1.40 13.55
C VAL A 478 -5.37 1.29 12.53
N TRP A 479 -5.03 0.73 11.37
CA TRP A 479 -5.92 0.53 10.24
C TRP A 479 -6.18 -0.97 10.04
N GLY A 480 -7.46 -1.34 9.96
CA GLY A 480 -7.91 -2.69 9.65
C GLY A 480 -7.94 -2.94 8.15
N LEU A 481 -7.27 -4.00 7.70
CA LEU A 481 -7.12 -4.36 6.28
C LEU A 481 -7.70 -5.75 5.96
N GLY A 482 -8.57 -6.27 6.84
CA GLY A 482 -9.31 -7.52 6.67
C GLY A 482 -10.64 -7.38 5.94
N GLY A 483 -11.01 -6.17 5.51
CA GLY A 483 -12.27 -5.88 4.83
C GLY A 483 -13.51 -5.97 5.72
N LYS A 484 -14.69 -5.96 5.08
CA LYS A 484 -15.99 -5.91 5.76
C LYS A 484 -16.24 -7.10 6.69
N THR A 485 -15.82 -8.30 6.29
CA THR A 485 -16.02 -9.52 7.09
C THR A 485 -15.28 -9.47 8.42
N ALA A 486 -14.02 -9.02 8.43
CA ALA A 486 -13.26 -8.85 9.67
C ALA A 486 -13.89 -7.79 10.59
N LYS A 487 -14.48 -6.75 9.99
CA LYS A 487 -15.18 -5.69 10.73
C LYS A 487 -16.47 -6.19 11.38
N GLU A 488 -17.31 -6.91 10.64
CA GLU A 488 -18.55 -7.52 11.17
C GLU A 488 -18.26 -8.47 12.34
N VAL A 489 -17.18 -9.25 12.24
CA VAL A 489 -16.71 -10.12 13.33
C VAL A 489 -16.34 -9.29 14.56
N GLN A 490 -15.56 -8.21 14.38
CA GLN A 490 -15.20 -7.32 15.47
C GLN A 490 -16.43 -6.67 16.13
N ASP A 491 -17.39 -6.19 15.34
CA ASP A 491 -18.59 -5.54 15.86
C ASP A 491 -19.46 -6.53 16.65
N SER A 492 -19.55 -7.79 16.19
CA SER A 492 -20.23 -8.85 16.94
C SER A 492 -19.54 -9.18 18.26
N TYR A 493 -18.20 -9.12 18.28
CA TYR A 493 -17.39 -9.31 19.48
C TYR A 493 -17.62 -8.17 20.47
N LYS A 494 -17.53 -6.91 20.03
CA LYS A 494 -17.74 -5.72 20.87
C LYS A 494 -19.14 -5.70 21.48
N LYS A 495 -20.18 -5.99 20.69
CA LYS A 495 -21.56 -6.11 21.19
C LYS A 495 -21.69 -7.18 22.27
N ARG A 496 -20.99 -8.31 22.13
CA ARG A 496 -21.00 -9.38 23.13
C ARG A 496 -20.33 -8.93 24.43
N GLU A 497 -19.18 -8.28 24.35
CA GLU A 497 -18.47 -7.75 25.51
C GLU A 497 -19.25 -6.63 26.22
N GLU A 498 -19.92 -5.76 25.46
CA GLU A 498 -20.84 -4.75 26.00
C GLU A 498 -22.00 -5.41 26.76
N LEU A 499 -22.63 -6.44 26.18
CA LEU A 499 -23.69 -7.19 26.85
C LEU A 499 -23.18 -7.86 28.14
N PHE A 500 -22.00 -8.47 28.13
CA PHE A 500 -21.41 -9.05 29.34
C PHE A 500 -21.04 -8.00 30.38
N THR A 501 -20.55 -6.84 29.95
CA THR A 501 -20.22 -5.73 30.84
C THR A 501 -21.48 -5.13 31.46
N GLU A 502 -22.54 -4.96 30.67
CA GLU A 502 -23.84 -4.54 31.17
C GLU A 502 -24.45 -5.56 32.13
N GLN A 503 -24.36 -6.85 31.82
CA GLN A 503 -24.80 -7.92 32.71
C GLN A 503 -24.02 -7.86 34.03
N ARG A 504 -22.69 -7.76 34.00
CA ARG A 504 -21.83 -7.59 35.19
C ARG A 504 -22.17 -6.33 35.99
N ARG A 505 -22.51 -5.22 35.32
CA ARG A 505 -22.96 -3.98 35.97
C ARG A 505 -24.38 -4.11 36.56
N LYS A 506 -25.21 -4.97 35.98
CA LYS A 506 -26.57 -5.30 36.42
C LYS A 506 -26.62 -6.47 37.42
N VAL A 507 -25.50 -7.17 37.69
CA VAL A 507 -25.42 -8.13 38.80
C VAL A 507 -25.67 -7.32 40.08
N ASP A 508 -26.80 -7.65 40.68
CA ASP A 508 -27.61 -6.79 41.52
C ASP A 508 -26.96 -6.52 42.89
N LEU A 509 -26.86 -5.25 43.28
CA LEU A 509 -26.77 -4.87 44.71
C LEU A 509 -27.95 -5.44 45.52
N LYS A 510 -29.05 -5.82 44.85
CA LYS A 510 -30.21 -6.46 45.48
C LYS A 510 -29.95 -7.91 45.91
N THR A 511 -29.03 -8.63 45.28
CA THR A 511 -28.62 -9.97 45.72
C THR A 511 -27.85 -9.90 47.04
N PHE A 512 -27.30 -8.73 47.38
CA PHE A 512 -26.65 -8.43 48.67
C PHE A 512 -27.54 -7.61 49.62
N ALA A 513 -28.82 -7.36 49.29
CA ALA A 513 -29.71 -6.57 50.13
C ALA A 513 -30.32 -7.38 51.30
N THR A 514 -30.27 -8.71 51.24
CA THR A 514 -30.63 -9.59 52.34
C THR A 514 -29.39 -9.92 53.16
N TRP A 515 -29.38 -9.53 54.44
CA TRP A 515 -28.31 -9.85 55.40
C TRP A 515 -27.94 -11.35 55.40
N ASP A 516 -28.90 -12.22 55.08
CA ASP A 516 -28.73 -13.67 55.03
C ASP A 516 -27.75 -14.17 53.97
N ASP A 517 -27.53 -13.41 52.87
CA ASP A 517 -26.64 -13.77 51.76
C ASP A 517 -25.35 -12.92 51.72
N SER A 518 -25.09 -12.12 52.77
CA SER A 518 -23.88 -11.29 52.85
C SER A 518 -22.62 -12.15 53.14
N PRO A 519 -21.48 -11.89 52.46
CA PRO A 519 -20.20 -12.53 52.75
C PRO A 519 -19.78 -12.41 54.22
N GLU A 520 -20.19 -11.33 54.90
CA GLU A 520 -19.89 -11.07 56.30
C GLU A 520 -20.64 -12.01 57.25
N LYS A 521 -21.91 -12.33 56.94
CA LYS A 521 -22.69 -13.31 57.70
C LYS A 521 -22.16 -14.72 57.48
N MET A 522 -21.82 -15.07 56.23
CA MET A 522 -21.23 -16.36 55.90
C MET A 522 -19.88 -16.57 56.65
N MET A 523 -19.07 -15.52 56.79
CA MET A 523 -17.86 -15.55 57.62
C MET A 523 -18.15 -15.65 59.13
N MET A 524 -19.19 -14.96 59.64
CA MET A 524 -19.61 -15.08 61.04
C MET A 524 -20.16 -16.49 61.38
N ASP A 525 -20.96 -17.08 60.50
CA ASP A 525 -21.53 -18.42 60.68
C ASP A 525 -20.45 -19.50 60.65
N MET A 526 -19.42 -19.36 59.80
CA MET A 526 -18.24 -20.25 59.81
C MET A 526 -17.37 -20.09 61.07
N MET A 527 -17.28 -18.89 61.65
CA MET A 527 -16.60 -18.65 62.93
C MET A 527 -17.40 -19.17 64.13
N GLY A 528 -18.73 -19.17 64.04
CA GLY A 528 -19.64 -19.61 65.10
C GLY A 528 -19.73 -21.12 65.24
N ASP A 529 -19.65 -21.88 64.14
CA ASP A 529 -19.67 -23.35 64.18
C ASP A 529 -18.90 -24.00 63.00
N PRO A 530 -17.57 -24.20 63.13
CA PRO A 530 -16.69 -24.57 62.02
C PRO A 530 -16.91 -25.98 61.44
N ASN A 531 -17.80 -26.80 62.02
CA ASN A 531 -18.10 -28.16 61.55
C ASN A 531 -19.45 -28.29 60.83
N ARG A 532 -20.17 -27.20 60.60
CA ARG A 532 -21.49 -27.26 59.95
C ARG A 532 -21.34 -27.44 58.43
N VAL A 533 -21.36 -28.69 57.98
CA VAL A 533 -21.38 -29.05 56.56
C VAL A 533 -22.74 -28.67 55.95
N GLN A 534 -22.80 -27.60 55.16
CA GLN A 534 -23.90 -27.38 54.22
C GLN A 534 -23.60 -28.16 52.95
N ARG A 535 -24.33 -29.26 52.74
CA ARG A 535 -24.45 -29.88 51.41
C ARG A 535 -25.31 -28.95 50.56
N GLU A 536 -24.72 -28.38 49.52
CA GLU A 536 -25.48 -27.77 48.43
C GLU A 536 -26.20 -28.88 47.66
N ASP A 537 -27.53 -28.94 47.77
CA ASP A 537 -28.36 -29.55 46.73
C ASP A 537 -28.69 -28.45 45.71
N ARG A 538 -27.77 -28.25 44.74
CA ARG A 538 -28.03 -28.13 43.29
C ARG A 538 -26.85 -27.55 42.52
#